data_AF-J3GAE2-F1
#
_entry.id   AF-J3GAE2-F1
#
_cell.length_a   1.000
_cell.length_b   1.000
_cell.length_c   1.000
_cell.angle_alpha   90.00
_cell.angle_beta   90.00
_cell.angle_gamma   90.00
#
_symmetry.space_group_name_H-M   'P 1'
#
loop_
_entity.id
_entity.type
_entity.pdbx_description
1 polymer ?
#
loop_
_entity_poly.entity_id
_entity_poly.type
_entity_poly.pdbx_seq_one_letter_code
_entity_poly.pdbx_strand_id
1 'polypeptide(L)'
;MSLLIDTNPHITVTFSLPPDFVAADDGERETVISVQTANSTPPIKVLDWHHPSIADGQWDFSFPHLYSKISVKYQINIQMFHNRQALLLEQDYFVIVNRLPHRQTLHLSPIGLLYIEAQEPAAFATEQAVTISLHESEQPEVQLVRVSHNEQTATSFYLKYDPDSVLPGKRYALTGIENRYHQRISVSPSQVELAPASYLPRSSRLQMFYQWLTRPLRLFTDDFGKIR
;
A
#
# COMPACT_ATOMS: atom_id res chain seq x y z
N MET A 1 -25.06 15.05 -39.16
CA MET A 1 -24.26 15.49 -38.00
C MET A 1 -24.17 14.33 -37.04
N SER A 2 -23.00 13.71 -36.91
CA SER A 2 -22.83 12.57 -36.00
C SER A 2 -22.35 13.10 -34.65
N LEU A 3 -23.13 12.85 -33.61
CA LEU A 3 -22.75 13.09 -32.22
C LEU A 3 -21.55 12.19 -31.92
N LEU A 4 -20.37 12.78 -31.70
CA LEU A 4 -19.25 12.10 -31.07
C LEU A 4 -19.71 11.71 -29.66
N ILE A 5 -20.12 10.45 -29.49
CA ILE A 5 -20.30 9.87 -28.16
C ILE A 5 -18.89 9.72 -27.60
N ASP A 6 -18.49 10.72 -26.83
CA ASP A 6 -17.26 10.72 -26.03
C ASP A 6 -17.44 9.78 -24.82
N THR A 7 -17.69 8.50 -25.07
CA THR A 7 -17.68 7.49 -24.02
C THR A 7 -16.25 7.04 -23.84
N ASN A 8 -15.42 7.87 -23.21
CA ASN A 8 -14.22 7.36 -22.58
C ASN A 8 -14.68 6.38 -21.50
N PRO A 9 -14.40 5.08 -21.64
CA PRO A 9 -14.88 4.11 -20.68
C PRO A 9 -14.23 4.37 -19.32
N HIS A 10 -14.99 4.30 -18.23
CA HIS A 10 -14.47 4.44 -16.88
C HIS A 10 -14.50 3.12 -16.12
N ILE A 11 -13.48 2.90 -15.30
CA ILE A 11 -13.45 1.84 -14.29
C ILE A 11 -13.87 2.48 -12.97
N THR A 12 -14.66 1.76 -12.18
CA THR A 12 -15.01 2.18 -10.82
C THR A 12 -14.52 1.12 -9.84
N VAL A 13 -13.78 1.56 -8.83
CA VAL A 13 -13.38 0.74 -7.68
C VAL A 13 -14.00 1.34 -6.43
N THR A 14 -14.33 0.49 -5.47
CA THR A 14 -14.81 0.93 -4.16
C THR A 14 -13.65 0.78 -3.18
N PHE A 15 -13.18 1.87 -2.60
CA PHE A 15 -12.25 1.78 -1.48
C PHE A 15 -13.01 1.50 -0.20
N SER A 16 -12.47 0.61 0.63
CA SER A 16 -13.09 0.24 1.91
C SER A 16 -12.07 0.35 3.04
N LEU A 17 -12.37 1.20 4.01
CA LEU A 17 -11.68 1.23 5.30
C LEU A 17 -12.35 0.26 6.28
N PRO A 18 -11.66 -0.14 7.36
CA PRO A 18 -12.27 -0.93 8.41
C PRO A 18 -13.34 -0.11 9.16
N PRO A 19 -14.39 -0.74 9.72
CA PRO A 19 -15.54 -0.03 10.30
C PRO A 19 -15.21 0.89 11.49
N ASP A 20 -14.09 0.64 12.17
CA ASP A 20 -13.60 1.39 13.32
C ASP A 20 -12.63 2.53 12.93
N PHE A 21 -12.28 2.65 11.65
CA PHE A 21 -11.52 3.79 11.18
C PHE A 21 -12.39 5.04 11.16
N VAL A 22 -11.89 6.09 11.81
CA VAL A 22 -12.50 7.41 11.84
C VAL A 22 -11.44 8.43 11.44
N ALA A 23 -11.66 9.14 10.34
CA ALA A 23 -10.79 10.22 9.92
C ALA A 23 -10.90 11.38 10.92
N ALA A 24 -9.75 11.99 11.19
CA ALA A 24 -9.72 13.23 11.96
C ALA A 24 -10.50 14.33 11.20
N ASP A 25 -11.26 15.12 11.96
CA ASP A 25 -12.04 16.25 11.44
C ASP A 25 -11.24 17.57 11.44
N ASP A 26 -10.06 17.58 12.07
CA ASP A 26 -9.16 18.71 12.20
C ASP A 26 -7.87 18.56 11.37
N GLY A 27 -7.01 19.58 11.42
CA GLY A 27 -5.66 19.53 10.82
C GLY A 27 -5.60 19.57 9.29
N GLU A 28 -4.36 19.48 8.77
CA GLU A 28 -4.11 19.29 7.33
C GLU A 28 -4.50 17.85 6.94
N ARG A 29 -5.29 17.68 5.88
CA ARG A 29 -5.77 16.37 5.41
C ARG A 29 -5.54 16.25 3.92
N GLU A 30 -5.03 15.10 3.49
CA GLU A 30 -4.75 14.84 2.08
C GLU A 30 -5.00 13.37 1.74
N THR A 31 -5.68 13.11 0.63
CA THR A 31 -5.72 11.81 -0.03
C THR A 31 -5.06 11.94 -1.40
N VAL A 32 -4.11 11.06 -1.67
CA VAL A 32 -3.40 10.96 -2.94
C VAL A 32 -3.68 9.60 -3.55
N ILE A 33 -4.13 9.57 -4.80
CA ILE A 33 -4.41 8.33 -5.54
C ILE A 33 -3.69 8.40 -6.87
N SER A 34 -2.79 7.46 -7.11
CA SER A 34 -2.10 7.30 -8.39
C SER A 34 -2.49 5.99 -9.06
N VAL A 35 -2.72 6.05 -10.36
CA VAL A 35 -3.12 4.91 -11.18
C VAL A 35 -2.19 4.80 -12.37
N GLN A 36 -1.62 3.62 -12.59
CA GLN A 36 -0.79 3.31 -13.74
C GLN A 36 -1.08 1.91 -14.29
N THR A 37 -0.73 1.67 -15.55
CA THR A 37 -0.77 0.31 -16.12
C THR A 37 0.41 -0.52 -15.59
N ALA A 38 0.13 -1.75 -15.15
CA ALA A 38 1.12 -2.68 -14.61
C ALA A 38 1.59 -3.73 -15.64
N ASN A 39 0.85 -3.90 -16.74
CA ASN A 39 1.17 -4.86 -17.80
C ASN A 39 1.79 -4.21 -19.06
N SER A 40 2.11 -2.92 -19.03
CA SER A 40 2.83 -2.23 -20.11
C SER A 40 4.26 -1.91 -19.70
N THR A 41 5.16 -1.90 -20.68
CA THR A 41 6.56 -1.49 -20.49
C THR A 41 6.90 -0.38 -21.49
N PRO A 42 7.14 0.86 -21.04
CA PRO A 42 7.06 1.34 -19.65
C PRO A 42 5.61 1.38 -19.11
N PRO A 43 5.42 1.43 -17.78
CA PRO A 43 4.12 1.76 -17.17
C PRO A 43 3.59 3.10 -17.69
N ILE A 44 2.29 3.16 -17.99
CA ILE A 44 1.62 4.37 -18.46
C ILE A 44 0.86 4.96 -17.27
N LYS A 45 1.17 6.21 -16.92
CA LYS A 45 0.42 6.99 -15.92
C LYS A 45 -0.98 7.28 -16.46
N VAL A 46 -2.00 6.79 -15.77
CA VAL A 46 -3.41 6.97 -16.13
C VAL A 46 -3.98 8.19 -15.42
N LEU A 47 -3.74 8.28 -14.11
CA LEU A 47 -4.30 9.32 -13.25
C LEU A 47 -3.38 9.55 -12.05
N ASP A 48 -3.37 10.78 -11.58
CA ASP A 48 -2.74 11.19 -10.34
C ASP A 48 -3.60 12.28 -9.73
N TRP A 49 -4.27 11.92 -8.65
CA TRP A 49 -5.37 12.65 -8.08
C TRP A 49 -5.02 13.01 -6.64
N HIS A 50 -5.15 14.29 -6.32
CA HIS A 50 -4.88 14.84 -5.00
C HIS A 50 -6.14 15.55 -4.50
N HIS A 51 -6.50 15.30 -3.25
CA HIS A 51 -7.68 15.89 -2.65
C HIS A 51 -7.45 16.26 -1.18
N PRO A 52 -7.80 17.48 -0.75
CA PRO A 52 -7.52 17.98 0.59
C PRO A 52 -8.54 17.49 1.63
N SER A 53 -8.84 16.19 1.62
CA SER A 53 -9.70 15.54 2.59
C SER A 53 -9.35 14.06 2.70
N ILE A 54 -9.82 13.43 3.77
CA ILE A 54 -9.77 11.98 3.97
C ILE A 54 -11.21 11.48 3.96
N ALA A 55 -11.46 10.34 3.32
CA ALA A 55 -12.77 9.70 3.33
C ALA A 55 -12.92 8.76 4.53
N ASP A 56 -14.15 8.58 4.99
CA ASP A 56 -14.52 7.60 6.00
C ASP A 56 -15.28 6.43 5.37
N GLY A 57 -15.09 5.22 5.91
CA GLY A 57 -15.82 4.04 5.50
C GLY A 57 -15.55 3.62 4.05
N GLN A 58 -16.62 3.56 3.24
CA GLN A 58 -16.56 3.12 1.84
C GLN A 58 -16.89 4.26 0.88
N TRP A 59 -16.11 4.39 -0.18
CA TRP A 59 -16.39 5.34 -1.26
C TRP A 59 -15.94 4.82 -2.62
N ASP A 60 -16.62 5.29 -3.66
CA ASP A 60 -16.31 4.93 -5.04
C ASP A 60 -15.28 5.91 -5.63
N PHE A 61 -14.37 5.37 -6.43
CA PHE A 61 -13.40 6.11 -7.20
C PHE A 61 -13.39 5.65 -8.64
N SER A 62 -13.46 6.59 -9.58
CA SER A 62 -13.52 6.30 -11.00
C SER A 62 -12.34 6.89 -11.76
N PHE A 63 -11.77 6.12 -12.69
CA PHE A 63 -10.65 6.55 -13.54
C PHE A 63 -10.81 6.03 -14.98
N PRO A 64 -10.16 6.67 -15.97
CA PRO A 64 -10.29 6.28 -17.37
C PRO A 64 -9.72 4.89 -17.67
N HIS A 65 -10.43 4.12 -18.49
CA HIS A 65 -9.95 2.87 -19.07
C HIS A 65 -9.33 3.12 -20.44
N LEU A 66 -8.00 3.05 -20.51
CA LEU A 66 -7.25 3.37 -21.71
C LEU A 66 -7.50 2.43 -22.90
N TYR A 67 -7.87 1.16 -22.68
CA TYR A 67 -7.96 0.17 -23.75
C TYR A 67 -9.19 -0.75 -23.65
N SER A 68 -10.29 -0.39 -24.31
CA SER A 68 -11.58 -1.09 -24.23
C SER A 68 -11.65 -2.50 -24.83
N LYS A 69 -10.62 -2.95 -25.57
CA LYS A 69 -10.63 -4.22 -26.32
C LYS A 69 -9.67 -5.28 -25.80
N ILE A 70 -8.88 -4.96 -24.78
CA ILE A 70 -7.88 -5.87 -24.21
C ILE A 70 -7.95 -5.85 -22.68
N SER A 71 -7.51 -6.94 -22.07
CA SER A 71 -7.32 -7.01 -20.63
C SER A 71 -6.21 -6.05 -20.19
N VAL A 72 -6.51 -5.13 -19.28
CA VAL A 72 -5.52 -4.21 -18.71
C VAL A 72 -5.41 -4.46 -17.22
N LYS A 73 -4.16 -4.61 -16.74
CA LYS A 73 -3.87 -4.65 -15.31
C LYS A 73 -3.45 -3.26 -14.87
N TYR A 74 -4.19 -2.68 -13.92
CA TYR A 74 -3.85 -1.42 -13.28
C TYR A 74 -3.20 -1.67 -11.94
N GLN A 75 -2.21 -0.84 -11.60
CA GLN A 75 -1.69 -0.67 -10.26
C GLN A 75 -2.27 0.65 -9.73
N ILE A 76 -2.87 0.57 -8.56
CA ILE A 76 -3.46 1.68 -7.84
C ILE A 76 -2.70 1.81 -6.53
N ASN A 77 -2.13 2.98 -6.29
CA ASN A 77 -1.53 3.32 -5.02
C ASN A 77 -2.36 4.45 -4.40
N ILE A 78 -2.69 4.30 -3.12
CA ILE A 78 -3.47 5.26 -2.36
C ILE A 78 -2.76 5.56 -1.05
N GLN A 79 -2.65 6.84 -0.74
CA GLN A 79 -2.07 7.33 0.50
C GLN A 79 -3.02 8.36 1.12
N MET A 80 -3.14 8.31 2.43
CA MET A 80 -3.90 9.28 3.22
C MET A 80 -2.98 9.89 4.25
N PHE A 81 -3.08 11.20 4.45
CA PHE A 81 -2.25 11.95 5.37
C PHE A 81 -3.09 12.84 6.27
N HIS A 82 -2.82 12.81 7.57
CA HIS A 82 -3.26 13.82 8.54
C HIS A 82 -2.04 14.49 9.13
N ASN A 83 -1.97 15.82 9.07
CA ASN A 83 -0.81 16.61 9.51
C ASN A 83 0.52 16.06 8.97
N ARG A 84 0.50 15.62 7.70
CA ARG A 84 1.64 15.03 6.96
C ARG A 84 2.13 13.68 7.49
N GLN A 85 1.36 13.04 8.38
CA GLN A 85 1.60 11.68 8.83
C GLN A 85 0.73 10.72 8.03
N ALA A 86 1.33 9.66 7.49
CA ALA A 86 0.61 8.64 6.75
C ALA A 86 -0.38 7.90 7.67
N LEU A 87 -1.56 7.63 7.16
CA LEU A 87 -2.61 6.88 7.88
C LEU A 87 -2.76 5.46 7.37
N LEU A 88 -2.28 5.17 6.16
CA LEU A 88 -2.36 3.86 5.51
C LEU A 88 -0.98 3.24 5.35
N LEU A 89 -0.94 1.91 5.33
CA LEU A 89 0.20 1.15 4.85
C LEU A 89 0.42 1.38 3.35
N GLU A 90 1.68 1.48 2.94
CA GLU A 90 2.02 1.58 1.52
C GLU A 90 1.82 0.22 0.85
N GLN A 91 0.79 0.11 0.03
CA GLN A 91 0.43 -1.12 -0.68
C GLN A 91 0.12 -0.84 -2.14
N ASP A 92 0.48 -1.80 -2.99
CA ASP A 92 0.11 -1.81 -4.40
C ASP A 92 -1.15 -2.64 -4.60
N TYR A 93 -2.25 -1.98 -4.96
CA TYR A 93 -3.49 -2.65 -5.32
C TYR A 93 -3.53 -2.93 -6.81
N PHE A 94 -3.87 -4.17 -7.18
CA PHE A 94 -3.95 -4.56 -8.58
C PHE A 94 -5.39 -4.84 -9.00
N VAL A 95 -5.79 -4.21 -10.10
CA VAL A 95 -7.13 -4.35 -10.70
C VAL A 95 -6.97 -4.85 -12.12
N ILE A 96 -7.53 -6.02 -12.42
CA ILE A 96 -7.48 -6.61 -13.78
C ILE A 96 -8.83 -6.42 -14.44
N VAL A 97 -8.86 -5.57 -15.47
CA VAL A 97 -10.09 -5.20 -16.18
C VAL A 97 -10.13 -5.93 -17.51
N ASN A 98 -11.06 -6.88 -17.62
CA ASN A 98 -11.29 -7.67 -18.84
C ASN A 98 -12.53 -7.21 -19.62
N ARG A 99 -13.51 -6.63 -18.91
CA ARG A 99 -14.79 -6.14 -19.46
C ARG A 99 -15.30 -4.97 -18.63
N LEU A 100 -16.14 -4.14 -19.24
CA LEU A 100 -16.84 -3.04 -18.60
C LEU A 100 -18.36 -3.30 -18.54
N PRO A 101 -19.08 -2.79 -17.52
CA PRO A 101 -18.55 -2.08 -16.35
C PRO A 101 -17.73 -3.02 -15.45
N HIS A 102 -16.69 -2.49 -14.82
CA HIS A 102 -15.86 -3.20 -13.84
C HIS A 102 -16.10 -2.61 -12.46
N ARG A 103 -16.27 -3.49 -11.46
CA ARG A 103 -16.40 -3.13 -10.05
C ARG A 103 -15.55 -4.09 -9.22
N GLN A 104 -14.71 -3.53 -8.38
CA GLN A 104 -13.89 -4.27 -7.42
C GLN A 104 -13.78 -3.42 -6.16
N THR A 105 -13.88 -4.07 -4.99
CA THR A 105 -13.60 -3.44 -3.71
C THR A 105 -12.11 -3.60 -3.38
N LEU A 106 -11.47 -2.50 -3.01
CA LEU A 106 -10.10 -2.45 -2.55
C LEU A 106 -10.10 -2.12 -1.06
N HIS A 107 -9.81 -3.12 -0.24
CA HIS A 107 -9.75 -2.97 1.21
C HIS A 107 -8.41 -2.34 1.60
N LEU A 108 -8.50 -1.17 2.22
CA LEU A 108 -7.34 -0.39 2.63
C LEU A 108 -6.89 -0.83 4.01
N SER A 109 -5.58 -0.74 4.25
CA SER A 109 -4.95 -1.13 5.52
C SER A 109 -4.45 0.10 6.27
N PRO A 110 -5.21 0.66 7.24
CA PRO A 110 -4.69 1.68 8.13
C PRO A 110 -3.46 1.20 8.92
N ILE A 111 -2.62 2.13 9.37
CA ILE A 111 -1.54 1.79 10.30
C ILE A 111 -2.15 1.18 11.57
N GLY A 112 -1.62 0.02 11.99
CA GLY A 112 -2.16 -0.83 13.05
C GLY A 112 -3.21 -1.88 12.63
N LEU A 113 -3.72 -1.81 11.39
CA LEU A 113 -4.74 -2.74 10.86
C LEU A 113 -4.37 -3.19 9.44
N LEU A 114 -3.89 -4.42 9.30
CA LEU A 114 -3.57 -5.02 8.01
C LEU A 114 -4.76 -5.81 7.47
N TYR A 115 -5.28 -5.45 6.30
CA TYR A 115 -6.27 -6.30 5.63
C TYR A 115 -5.59 -7.54 5.05
N ILE A 116 -6.18 -8.71 5.33
CA ILE A 116 -5.70 -10.01 4.90
C ILE A 116 -6.76 -10.70 4.07
N GLU A 117 -6.34 -11.30 2.97
CA GLU A 117 -7.10 -12.32 2.23
C GLU A 117 -6.33 -13.63 2.30
N ALA A 118 -6.94 -14.67 2.84
CA ALA A 118 -6.39 -16.02 2.81
C ALA A 118 -7.17 -16.87 1.80
N GLN A 119 -6.47 -17.86 1.25
CA GLN A 119 -7.13 -18.90 0.46
C GLN A 119 -8.23 -19.55 1.29
N GLU A 120 -9.42 -19.71 0.69
CA GLU A 120 -10.55 -20.38 1.32
C GLU A 120 -10.13 -21.79 1.78
N PRO A 121 -10.23 -22.09 3.09
CA PRO A 121 -9.94 -23.43 3.58
C PRO A 121 -10.99 -24.40 3.04
N ALA A 122 -10.60 -25.65 2.80
CA ALA A 122 -11.57 -26.67 2.45
C ALA A 122 -12.59 -26.84 3.61
N ALA A 123 -13.88 -26.96 3.28
CA ALA A 123 -14.96 -26.91 4.26
C ALA A 123 -14.98 -28.12 5.21
N PHE A 124 -14.69 -27.90 6.50
CA PHE A 124 -14.60 -28.83 7.60
C PHE A 124 -15.03 -28.22 8.97
N ALA A 125 -15.69 -29.04 9.79
CA ALA A 125 -16.39 -28.60 11.00
C ALA A 125 -15.48 -28.36 12.23
N THR A 126 -14.32 -27.71 12.10
CA THR A 126 -13.43 -27.41 13.23
C THR A 126 -13.33 -25.92 13.56
N GLU A 127 -13.32 -25.63 14.86
CA GLU A 127 -13.35 -24.28 15.44
C GLU A 127 -12.05 -23.47 15.19
N GLN A 128 -10.96 -24.10 14.72
CA GLN A 128 -9.67 -23.45 14.40
C GLN A 128 -9.02 -24.07 13.16
N ALA A 129 -9.64 -23.83 12.00
CA ALA A 129 -9.16 -24.39 10.73
C ALA A 129 -7.81 -23.81 10.28
N VAL A 130 -7.57 -22.52 10.53
CA VAL A 130 -6.42 -21.79 9.97
C VAL A 130 -5.71 -20.98 11.05
N THR A 131 -4.39 -21.00 11.04
CA THR A 131 -3.54 -20.09 11.81
C THR A 131 -2.83 -19.13 10.85
N ILE A 132 -3.00 -17.82 11.06
CA ILE A 132 -2.29 -16.77 10.34
C ILE A 132 -1.24 -16.16 11.27
N SER A 133 -0.03 -15.97 10.75
CA SER A 133 1.14 -15.51 11.51
C SER A 133 1.84 -14.38 10.78
N LEU A 134 2.05 -13.27 11.48
CA LEU A 134 2.83 -12.13 11.02
C LEU A 134 4.18 -12.15 11.75
N HIS A 135 5.28 -12.18 11.00
CA HIS A 135 6.63 -12.32 11.53
C HIS A 135 7.62 -11.49 10.70
N GLU A 136 8.83 -11.30 11.24
CA GLU A 136 9.88 -10.63 10.48
C GLU A 136 10.30 -11.48 9.27
N SER A 137 10.44 -10.84 8.09
CA SER A 137 10.74 -11.59 6.85
C SER A 137 12.08 -12.34 6.91
N GLU A 138 13.05 -11.80 7.65
CA GLU A 138 14.39 -12.37 7.81
C GLU A 138 14.49 -13.34 9.00
N GLN A 139 13.54 -13.26 9.94
CA GLN A 139 13.57 -14.03 11.19
C GLN A 139 12.16 -14.56 11.51
N PRO A 140 11.75 -15.69 10.92
CA PRO A 140 10.41 -16.25 11.11
C PRO A 140 10.08 -16.62 12.57
N GLU A 141 11.09 -16.82 13.40
CA GLU A 141 10.97 -17.07 14.84
C GLU A 141 10.46 -15.84 15.60
N VAL A 142 10.67 -14.63 15.06
CA VAL A 142 10.21 -13.36 15.64
C VAL A 142 8.80 -13.08 15.15
N GLN A 143 7.84 -13.69 15.84
CA GLN A 143 6.41 -13.53 15.56
C GLN A 143 5.86 -12.28 16.25
N LEU A 144 5.27 -11.37 15.47
CA LEU A 144 4.57 -10.20 15.98
C LEU A 144 3.16 -10.54 16.43
N VAL A 145 2.41 -11.23 15.56
CA VAL A 145 0.99 -11.54 15.78
C VAL A 145 0.70 -12.95 15.31
N ARG A 146 -0.15 -13.65 16.07
CA ARG A 146 -0.72 -14.94 15.74
C ARG A 146 -2.22 -14.91 15.97
N VAL A 147 -2.99 -15.28 14.96
CA VAL A 147 -4.44 -15.44 15.10
C VAL A 147 -4.86 -16.80 14.55
N SER A 148 -5.90 -17.37 15.16
CA SER A 148 -6.51 -18.61 14.70
C SER A 148 -7.97 -18.36 14.37
N HIS A 149 -8.37 -18.76 13.17
CA HIS A 149 -9.70 -18.55 12.63
C HIS A 149 -10.38 -19.89 12.32
N ASN A 150 -11.70 -19.90 12.46
CA ASN A 150 -12.52 -20.94 11.84
C ASN A 150 -12.63 -20.66 10.33
N GLU A 151 -13.24 -21.58 9.61
CA GLU A 151 -13.32 -21.50 8.14
C GLU A 151 -14.10 -20.29 7.63
N GLN A 152 -15.14 -19.92 8.36
CA GLN A 152 -16.03 -18.82 8.00
C GLN A 152 -15.37 -17.45 8.14
N THR A 153 -14.33 -17.35 8.98
CA THR A 153 -13.64 -16.09 9.30
C THR A 153 -12.21 -16.04 8.77
N ALA A 154 -11.69 -17.14 8.21
CA ALA A 154 -10.32 -17.22 7.73
C ALA A 154 -10.12 -16.62 6.33
N THR A 155 -11.19 -16.34 5.56
CA THR A 155 -11.10 -15.91 4.16
C THR A 155 -10.62 -14.47 4.01
N SER A 156 -11.22 -13.53 4.73
CA SER A 156 -10.72 -12.16 4.80
C SER A 156 -11.08 -11.45 6.08
N PHE A 157 -10.14 -10.67 6.61
CA PHE A 157 -10.29 -9.95 7.87
C PHE A 157 -9.18 -8.90 8.04
N TYR A 158 -9.34 -8.04 9.04
CA TYR A 158 -8.31 -7.11 9.48
C TYR A 158 -7.50 -7.69 10.62
N LEU A 159 -6.19 -7.87 10.42
CA LEU A 159 -5.24 -8.25 11.46
C LEU A 159 -4.74 -7.00 12.18
N LYS A 160 -5.08 -6.91 13.46
CA LYS A 160 -4.57 -5.86 14.34
C LYS A 160 -3.14 -6.17 14.79
N TYR A 161 -2.27 -5.16 14.71
CA TYR A 161 -0.92 -5.19 15.26
C TYR A 161 -0.64 -3.88 16.00
N ASP A 162 0.36 -3.89 16.87
CA ASP A 162 0.81 -2.69 17.57
C ASP A 162 1.85 -1.94 16.70
N PRO A 163 1.56 -0.71 16.22
CA PRO A 163 2.50 0.07 15.43
C PRO A 163 3.81 0.40 16.16
N ASP A 164 3.79 0.46 17.50
CA ASP A 164 4.99 0.75 18.28
C ASP A 164 5.93 -0.47 18.41
N SER A 165 5.42 -1.67 18.07
CA SER A 165 6.17 -2.92 18.08
C SER A 165 6.92 -3.21 16.78
N VAL A 166 6.75 -2.37 15.75
CA VAL A 166 7.33 -2.57 14.41
C VAL A 166 8.46 -1.57 14.13
N LEU A 167 9.42 -2.01 13.32
CA LEU A 167 10.55 -1.18 12.92
C LEU A 167 10.25 -0.46 11.59
N PRO A 168 10.38 0.88 11.53
CA PRO A 168 10.20 1.64 10.28
C PRO A 168 11.11 1.14 9.15
N GLY A 169 10.58 0.99 7.94
CA GLY A 169 11.35 0.51 6.79
C GLY A 169 11.56 -1.00 6.73
N LYS A 170 11.11 -1.74 7.76
CA LYS A 170 11.26 -3.20 7.82
C LYS A 170 10.06 -3.90 7.21
N ARG A 171 10.32 -4.96 6.45
CA ARG A 171 9.29 -5.81 5.84
C ARG A 171 8.97 -7.02 6.72
N TYR A 172 7.68 -7.26 6.88
CA TYR A 172 7.12 -8.37 7.61
C TYR A 172 6.45 -9.33 6.64
N ALA A 173 6.59 -10.62 6.92
CA ALA A 173 6.03 -11.69 6.13
C ALA A 173 4.77 -12.24 6.81
N LEU A 174 3.78 -12.53 5.99
CA LEU A 174 2.54 -13.15 6.40
C LEU A 174 2.55 -14.62 5.96
N THR A 175 2.29 -15.54 6.88
CA THR A 175 2.11 -16.96 6.57
C THR A 175 0.79 -17.47 7.11
N GLY A 176 0.16 -18.36 6.36
CA GLY A 176 -1.02 -19.10 6.80
C GLY A 176 -0.74 -20.59 6.84
N ILE A 177 -1.26 -21.26 7.86
CA ILE A 177 -1.19 -22.71 8.01
C ILE A 177 -2.60 -23.24 8.24
N GLU A 178 -3.01 -24.24 7.46
CA GLU A 178 -4.16 -25.07 7.78
C GLU A 178 -3.78 -26.05 8.90
N ASN A 179 -4.45 -25.95 10.04
CA ASN A 179 -4.02 -26.63 11.27
C ASN A 179 -4.14 -28.15 11.20
N ARG A 180 -5.06 -28.69 10.39
CA ARG A 180 -5.33 -30.14 10.32
C ARG A 180 -4.19 -30.91 9.67
N TYR A 181 -3.71 -30.43 8.53
CA TYR A 181 -2.68 -31.08 7.73
C TYR A 181 -1.33 -30.38 7.82
N HIS A 182 -1.26 -29.28 8.59
CA HIS A 182 -0.10 -28.40 8.70
C HIS A 182 0.42 -27.93 7.33
N GLN A 183 -0.50 -27.75 6.38
CA GLN A 183 -0.20 -27.28 5.04
C GLN A 183 -0.17 -25.76 5.03
N ARG A 184 0.76 -25.19 4.26
CA ARG A 184 0.79 -23.75 4.03
C ARG A 184 -0.34 -23.36 3.09
N ILE A 185 -1.07 -22.33 3.45
CA ILE A 185 -2.07 -21.70 2.60
C ILE A 185 -1.54 -20.38 2.06
N SER A 186 -2.04 -19.97 0.90
CA SER A 186 -1.73 -18.67 0.34
C SER A 186 -2.43 -17.56 1.14
N VAL A 187 -1.71 -16.48 1.41
CA VAL A 187 -2.20 -15.30 2.11
C VAL A 187 -1.69 -14.05 1.40
N SER A 188 -2.53 -13.02 1.36
CA SER A 188 -2.26 -11.73 0.72
C SER A 188 -2.53 -10.59 1.70
N PRO A 189 -1.64 -9.59 1.81
CA PRO A 189 -0.33 -9.55 1.16
C PRO A 189 0.64 -10.58 1.77
N SER A 190 1.58 -11.08 0.96
CA SER A 190 2.60 -12.02 1.43
C SER A 190 3.72 -11.33 2.22
N GLN A 191 4.05 -10.09 1.85
CA GLN A 191 4.99 -9.23 2.54
C GLN A 191 4.47 -7.80 2.54
N VAL A 192 4.74 -7.07 3.63
CA VAL A 192 4.29 -5.69 3.81
C VAL A 192 5.25 -4.93 4.73
N GLU A 193 5.45 -3.65 4.46
CA GLU A 193 6.08 -2.72 5.39
C GLU A 193 5.00 -2.17 6.34
N LEU A 194 5.12 -2.45 7.63
CA LEU A 194 4.08 -2.13 8.63
C LEU A 194 4.24 -0.73 9.24
N ALA A 195 5.41 -0.13 9.09
CA ALA A 195 5.65 1.24 9.46
C ALA A 195 6.51 1.89 8.38
N PRO A 196 6.05 3.00 7.76
CA PRO A 196 6.85 3.69 6.77
C PRO A 196 8.16 4.16 7.42
N ALA A 197 9.28 3.97 6.75
CA ALA A 197 10.55 4.58 7.14
C ALA A 197 10.37 6.11 7.28
N SER A 198 10.25 6.59 8.52
CA SER A 198 10.14 8.01 8.95
C SER A 198 10.21 9.03 7.81
N TYR A 199 9.08 9.69 7.52
CA TYR A 199 9.02 10.80 6.57
C TYR A 199 9.99 11.93 6.99
N LEU A 200 11.18 11.96 6.40
CA LEU A 200 11.81 13.24 6.13
C LEU A 200 11.08 13.82 4.92
N PRO A 201 10.38 14.97 5.06
CA PRO A 201 9.64 15.56 3.95
C PRO A 201 10.57 15.73 2.75
N ARG A 202 10.05 15.42 1.56
CA ARG A 202 10.74 15.45 0.26
C ARG A 202 11.38 16.81 -0.06
N SER A 203 11.05 17.85 0.70
CA SER A 203 11.67 19.19 0.67
C SER A 203 13.05 19.28 1.36
N SER A 204 13.43 18.32 2.22
CA SER A 204 14.75 18.34 2.90
C SER A 204 15.89 17.79 2.03
N ARG A 205 15.58 16.93 1.04
CA ARG A 205 16.60 16.42 0.10
C ARG A 205 17.18 17.54 -0.76
N LEU A 206 16.44 18.60 -1.04
CA LEU A 206 16.95 19.78 -1.75
C LEU A 206 17.78 20.71 -0.86
N GLN A 207 17.50 20.80 0.45
CA GLN A 207 18.29 21.62 1.37
C GLN A 207 19.70 21.05 1.65
N MET A 208 19.88 19.72 1.65
CA MET A 208 21.21 19.11 1.75
C MET A 208 22.10 19.43 0.53
N PHE A 209 21.54 19.53 -0.68
CA PHE A 209 22.31 19.93 -1.86
C PHE A 209 22.73 21.41 -1.81
N TYR A 210 21.89 22.30 -1.29
CA TYR A 210 22.25 23.72 -1.13
C TYR A 210 23.36 23.92 -0.07
N GLN A 211 23.35 23.18 1.04
CA GLN A 211 24.43 23.29 2.04
C GLN A 211 25.78 22.73 1.55
N TRP A 212 25.77 21.77 0.62
CA TRP A 212 27.00 21.24 0.02
C TRP A 212 27.60 22.22 -1.00
N LEU A 213 26.77 22.94 -1.76
CA LEU A 213 27.21 23.95 -2.73
C LEU A 213 27.66 25.28 -2.09
N THR A 214 27.27 25.56 -0.85
CA THR A 214 27.68 26.78 -0.15
C THR A 214 28.93 26.62 0.72
N ARG A 215 29.60 25.46 0.72
CA ARG A 215 30.93 25.36 1.34
C ARG A 215 31.93 26.12 0.45
N PRO A 216 32.58 27.19 0.93
CA PRO A 216 33.57 27.89 0.12
C PRO A 216 34.69 26.91 -0.22
N LEU A 217 34.94 26.74 -1.53
CA LEU A 217 36.09 26.02 -2.05
C LEU A 217 37.34 26.66 -1.44
N ARG A 218 37.98 25.96 -0.50
CA ARG A 218 39.34 26.30 -0.07
C ARG A 218 40.24 26.01 -1.26
N LEU A 219 40.57 27.08 -1.98
CA LEU A 219 41.67 27.10 -2.95
C LEU A 219 42.94 26.69 -2.20
N PHE A 220 43.45 25.50 -2.52
CA PHE A 220 44.80 25.08 -2.16
C PHE A 220 45.77 25.96 -2.96
N THR A 221 46.24 27.05 -2.34
CA THR A 221 47.51 27.66 -2.71
C THR A 221 48.57 27.02 -1.82
N ASP A 222 49.21 25.97 -2.32
CA ASP A 222 50.41 25.45 -1.68
C ASP A 222 51.64 26.23 -2.16
N ASP A 223 52.46 26.50 -1.15
CA ASP A 223 53.54 27.43 -1.03
C ASP A 223 54.75 27.12 -1.92
N PHE A 224 55.48 28.19 -2.25
CA PHE A 224 56.84 28.15 -2.78
C PHE A 224 57.80 27.56 -1.73
N GLY A 225 58.69 26.63 -2.12
CA GLY A 225 59.97 26.51 -1.40
C GLY A 225 60.71 25.18 -1.43
N LYS A 226 61.71 25.11 -2.33
CA LYS A 226 63.06 24.50 -2.18
C LYS A 226 63.18 23.06 -1.65
N ILE A 227 63.60 22.18 -2.54
CA ILE A 227 64.38 20.98 -2.18
C ILE A 227 65.86 21.29 -2.43
N ARG A 228 66.70 20.91 -1.46
CA ARG A 228 68.16 20.98 -1.47
C ARG A 228 68.72 19.62 -1.88
#